data_AF-A0A323V5V0-F1
#
_entry.id   AF-A0A323V5V0-F1
#
_cell.length_a   1.000
_cell.length_b   1.000
_cell.length_c   1.000
_cell.angle_alpha   90.00
_cell.angle_beta   90.00
_cell.angle_gamma   90.00
#
_symmetry.space_group_name_H-M   'P 1'
#
loop_
_entity.id
_entity.type
_entity.pdbx_description
1 polymer ?
#
loop_
_entity_poly.entity_id
_entity_poly.type
_entity_poly.pdbx_seq_one_letter_code
_entity_poly.pdbx_strand_id
1 'polypeptide(L)' 'DQARFGATLRRLAASGAASAEVNTHPGEPGETALERFGWGFRWGDELAMLTAPATRELIAALGYRLGSFADLAGAR' A
#
# COMPACT_ATOMS: atom_id res chain seq x y z
N ASP A 1 -2.22 7.89 -6.77
CA ASP A 1 -1.25 6.75 -6.74
C ASP A 1 -1.76 5.36 -7.11
N GLN A 2 -3.06 5.16 -7.32
CA GLN A 2 -3.64 3.83 -7.51
C GLN A 2 -3.05 2.99 -8.67
N ALA A 3 -2.91 3.56 -9.86
CA ALA A 3 -2.36 2.82 -11.01
C ALA A 3 -0.92 2.35 -10.77
N ARG A 4 -0.10 3.21 -10.15
CA ARG A 4 1.29 2.91 -9.81
C ARG A 4 1.37 1.82 -8.75
N PHE A 5 0.58 1.93 -7.69
CA PHE A 5 0.50 0.92 -6.64
C PHE A 5 0.07 -0.43 -7.20
N GLY A 6 -0.98 -0.46 -8.03
CA GLY A 6 -1.44 -1.69 -8.67
C GLY A 6 -0.40 -2.31 -9.61
N ALA A 7 0.43 -1.52 -10.29
CA ALA A 7 1.55 -2.04 -11.08
C ALA A 7 2.63 -2.68 -10.19
N THR A 8 2.95 -2.06 -9.05
CA THR A 8 3.88 -2.60 -8.05
C THR A 8 3.36 -3.93 -7.48
N LEU A 9 2.09 -4.02 -7.08
CA LEU A 9 1.51 -5.25 -6.57
C LEU A 9 1.60 -6.40 -7.57
N ARG A 10 1.32 -6.14 -8.86
CA ARG A 10 1.45 -7.16 -9.91
C ARG A 10 2.90 -7.63 -10.09
N ARG A 11 3.88 -6.73 -9.98
CA ARG A 11 5.30 -7.09 -10.04
C ARG A 11 5.74 -7.94 -8.84
N LEU A 12 5.24 -7.62 -7.65
CA LEU A 12 5.49 -8.41 -6.44
C LEU A 12 4.88 -9.81 -6.55
N ALA A 13 3.63 -9.91 -7.01
CA ALA A 13 3.00 -11.20 -7.25
C ALA A 13 3.77 -12.04 -8.28
N ALA A 14 4.22 -11.40 -9.37
CA ALA A 14 4.97 -12.06 -10.44
C ALA A 14 6.38 -12.52 -10.00
N SER A 15 6.94 -12.00 -8.90
CA SER A 15 8.24 -12.46 -8.40
C SER A 15 8.15 -13.80 -7.65
N GLY A 16 6.94 -14.26 -7.33
CA GLY A 16 6.71 -15.47 -6.53
C GLY A 16 6.96 -15.30 -5.03
N ALA A 17 7.15 -14.06 -4.56
CA ALA A 17 7.33 -13.79 -3.14
C ALA A 17 6.06 -14.14 -2.35
N ALA A 18 6.21 -14.97 -1.32
CA ALA A 18 5.11 -15.40 -0.45
C ALA A 18 4.54 -14.24 0.40
N SER A 19 5.36 -13.23 0.68
CA SER A 19 4.97 -12.00 1.37
C SER A 19 5.62 -10.78 0.73
N ALA A 20 4.99 -9.62 0.89
CA ALA A 20 5.54 -8.33 0.49
C ALA A 20 5.14 -7.26 1.50
N GLU A 21 6.07 -6.37 1.80
CA GLU A 21 5.84 -5.17 2.62
C GLU A 21 5.90 -3.95 1.70
N VAL A 22 4.92 -3.06 1.82
CA VAL A 22 4.91 -1.78 1.12
C VAL A 22 4.68 -0.67 2.13
N ASN A 23 5.71 0.11 2.38
CA ASN A 23 5.63 1.27 3.27
C ASN A 23 4.90 2.41 2.58
N THR A 24 4.01 3.06 3.34
CA THR A 24 3.12 4.11 2.85
C THR A 24 3.00 5.24 3.86
N HIS A 25 2.60 6.40 3.38
CA HIS A 25 2.49 7.62 4.16
C HIS A 25 1.13 8.31 3.91
N PRO A 26 0.00 7.64 4.24
CA PRO A 26 -1.31 8.27 4.10
C PRO A 26 -1.48 9.43 5.07
N GLY A 27 -2.24 10.45 4.65
CA GLY A 27 -2.66 11.55 5.51
C GLY A 27 -3.89 12.24 4.93
N GLU A 28 -4.61 12.99 5.76
CA GLU A 28 -5.82 13.67 5.32
C GLU A 28 -5.49 14.83 4.35
N PRO A 29 -6.31 15.07 3.32
CA PRO A 29 -6.11 16.20 2.41
C PRO A 29 -6.11 17.53 3.18
N GLY A 30 -5.11 18.37 2.91
CA GLY A 30 -5.03 19.71 3.52
C GLY A 30 -4.53 19.73 4.97
N GLU A 31 -3.99 18.62 5.47
CA GLU A 31 -3.36 18.60 6.79
C GLU A 31 -2.05 19.41 6.79
N THR A 32 -2.15 20.67 7.21
CA THR A 32 -1.03 21.64 7.26
C THR A 32 0.13 21.18 8.14
N ALA A 33 -0.14 20.35 9.15
CA ALA A 33 0.90 19.74 9.98
C ALA A 33 1.84 18.82 9.17
N LEU A 34 1.41 18.27 8.04
CA LEU A 34 2.23 17.44 7.17
C LEU A 34 3.12 18.26 6.21
N GLU A 35 2.75 19.52 5.93
CA GLU A 35 3.55 20.41 5.07
C GLU A 35 4.95 20.66 5.65
N ARG A 36 5.08 20.63 6.98
CA ARG A 36 6.36 20.82 7.69
C ARG A 36 7.45 19.83 7.26
N PHE A 37 7.07 18.65 6.75
CA PHE A 37 8.02 17.64 6.33
C PHE A 37 8.67 17.97 4.98
N GLY A 38 8.01 18.75 4.12
CA GLY A 38 8.58 19.21 2.85
C GLY A 38 8.92 18.11 1.84
N TRP A 39 8.43 16.88 2.04
CA TRP A 39 8.79 15.71 1.21
C TRP A 39 8.08 15.67 -0.14
N GLY A 40 7.15 16.60 -0.41
CA GLY A 40 6.37 16.62 -1.66
C GLY A 40 5.43 15.42 -1.82
N PHE A 41 5.10 14.75 -0.71
CA PHE A 41 4.19 13.60 -0.73
C PHE A 41 2.75 14.02 -1.00
N ARG A 42 2.03 13.14 -1.69
CA ARG A 42 0.61 13.29 -2.01
C ARG A 42 -0.23 12.52 -0.99
N TRP A 43 -0.15 12.93 0.27
CA TRP A 43 -0.73 12.24 1.43
C TRP A 43 -2.19 11.79 1.21
N GLY A 44 -3.03 12.69 0.71
CA GLY A 44 -4.43 12.42 0.41
C GLY A 44 -4.64 11.43 -0.74
N ASP A 45 -3.82 11.50 -1.80
CA ASP A 45 -3.89 10.54 -2.91
C ASP A 45 -3.49 9.13 -2.46
N GLU A 46 -2.55 9.03 -1.51
CA GLU A 46 -2.10 7.78 -0.91
C GLU A 46 -3.17 7.20 0.01
N LEU A 47 -3.78 8.01 0.88
CA LEU A 47 -4.90 7.59 1.72
C LEU A 47 -6.10 7.13 0.86
N ALA A 48 -6.46 7.88 -0.17
CA ALA A 48 -7.54 7.51 -1.09
C ALA A 48 -7.23 6.19 -1.82
N MET A 49 -5.99 5.99 -2.24
CA MET A 49 -5.55 4.74 -2.88
C MET A 49 -5.64 3.55 -1.91
N LEU A 50 -5.19 3.70 -0.67
CA LEU A 50 -5.18 2.63 0.33
C LEU A 50 -6.59 2.22 0.79
N THR A 51 -7.53 3.16 0.78
CA THR A 51 -8.92 2.94 1.23
C THR A 51 -9.87 2.57 0.08
N ALA A 52 -9.43 2.67 -1.18
CA ALA A 52 -10.26 2.32 -2.34
C ALA A 52 -10.62 0.81 -2.35
N PRO A 53 -11.90 0.45 -2.58
CA PRO A 53 -12.31 -0.96 -2.70
C PRO A 53 -11.52 -1.74 -3.75
N ALA A 54 -11.25 -1.11 -4.91
CA ALA A 54 -10.48 -1.71 -5.99
C ALA A 54 -9.04 -2.09 -5.59
N THR A 55 -8.43 -1.41 -4.61
CA THR A 55 -7.11 -1.78 -4.09
C THR A 55 -7.19 -3.09 -3.31
N ARG A 56 -8.20 -3.24 -2.45
CA ARG A 56 -8.45 -4.48 -1.71
C ARG A 56 -8.80 -5.65 -2.64
N GLU A 57 -9.63 -5.40 -3.64
CA GLU A 57 -10.00 -6.40 -4.67
C GLU A 57 -8.76 -6.87 -5.44
N LEU A 58 -7.87 -5.95 -5.84
CA LEU A 58 -6.64 -6.30 -6.54
C LEU A 58 -5.71 -7.14 -5.66
N ILE A 59 -5.53 -6.80 -4.38
CA ILE A 59 -4.72 -7.59 -3.44
C ILE A 59 -5.24 -9.03 -3.38
N ALA A 60 -6.55 -9.21 -3.20
CA ALA A 60 -7.17 -10.53 -3.14
C ALA A 60 -7.05 -11.29 -4.48
N ALA A 61 -7.26 -10.62 -5.62
CA ALA A 61 -7.13 -11.21 -6.95
C ALA A 61 -5.71 -11.70 -7.26
N LEU A 62 -4.70 -11.08 -6.64
CA LEU A 62 -3.29 -11.49 -6.76
C LEU A 62 -2.90 -12.61 -5.78
N GLY A 63 -3.86 -13.16 -5.01
CA GLY A 63 -3.61 -14.24 -4.05
C GLY A 63 -2.98 -13.77 -2.73
N TYR A 64 -2.91 -12.45 -2.50
CA TYR A 64 -2.44 -11.91 -1.23
C TYR A 64 -3.59 -11.64 -0.26
N ARG A 65 -3.24 -11.60 1.03
CA ARG A 65 -4.07 -11.03 2.09
C ARG A 65 -3.30 -9.92 2.79
N LEU A 66 -4.02 -8.96 3.36
CA LEU A 66 -3.42 -7.99 4.27
C LEU A 66 -3.10 -8.67 5.62
N GLY A 67 -1.96 -8.32 6.19
CA GLY A 67 -1.47 -8.89 7.44
C GLY A 67 -0.57 -7.91 8.17
N SER A 68 -0.07 -8.35 9.32
CA SER A 68 0.91 -7.65 10.14
C SER A 68 2.21 -8.44 10.21
N PHE A 69 3.27 -7.86 10.79
CA PHE A 69 4.52 -8.60 11.03
C PHE A 69 4.33 -9.87 11.88
N ALA A 70 3.26 -9.97 12.69
CA ALA A 70 2.94 -11.18 13.44
C ALA A 70 2.62 -12.38 12.53
N ASP A 71 2.10 -12.13 11.32
CA ASP A 71 1.81 -13.17 10.34
C ASP A 71 3.09 -13.75 9.70
N LEU A 72 4.21 -13.02 9.78
CA LEU A 72 5.50 -13.43 9.23
C LEU A 72 6.31 -14.27 10.23
N ALA A 73 6.13 -14.01 11.53
CA ALA A 73 6.87 -14.70 12.59
C ALA A 73 6.59 -16.21 12.69
N GLY A 74 5.53 -16.71 12.04
CA GLY A 74 5.18 -18.13 11.96
C GLY A 74 5.19 -18.73 10.55
N ALA A 75 5.53 -17.94 9.52
CA ALA A 75 5.62 -18.43 8.15
C ALA A 75 6.96 -19.17 7.99
N ARG A 76 6.90 -20.50 7.92
CA ARG A 76 8.03 -21.39 7.61
C ARG A 76 8.01 -21.78 6.14
#